data_AF-A0A7Z6XJU5-F1
#
_entry.id   AF-A0A7Z6XJU5-F1
#
_cell.length_a   1.000
_cell.length_b   1.000
_cell.length_c   1.000
_cell.angle_alpha   90.00
_cell.angle_beta   90.00
_cell.angle_gamma   90.00
#
_symmetry.space_group_name_H-M   'P 1'
#
loop_
_entity.id
_entity.type
_entity.pdbx_description
1 polymer ?
#
loop_
_entity_poly.entity_id
_entity_poly.type
_entity_poly.pdbx_seq_one_letter_code
_entity_poly.pdbx_strand_id
1 'polypeptide(L)'
;MRAMALCAIEELSNLEPTPVGETFVHAKEPHETLLHRYVLRQGKPVLLSRVRDDDFIRVAPTASAAAQLRAAGVHSYLAVPLIARGLLLGSADFVRGRGSPPFSTTDVALAEQLASKAAVFIDNARLYGREREHVVSLQRSLLPRVTPATPGLLVHSEYAPAAAHQGVGGDWYDVMALPGGRTALMVGDVMGHGLPAAATMGRLRTVARALMTLDMAPERILARLDLATRDLEDEQVSTCLCAVYDPADSSYTLASAGHLPPLLLDGHGAADLVPVPIGAPLGAGVIPYDPLRLRVPDGAHLVMYTDGLIKSRDADVDAQLDRLRTAALGLPPGSLEKGGLVERAPAAAPRFDEAVLLVTTSAALPAGDLRVWELPQDGRAASAARGLVTGQLASWGLEELSDVSELVVSELVGNALRYGNGPGTLRLLRGERLVVEVSDTGPDLPQIQHAGLSDEGGRGLQLINMLCRRWGSSRTATGKIVWAEQNMPSWVLAARQAQSGADAQRDVPNSGHSQR
;
A
#
# COMPACT_ATOMS: atom_id res chain seq x y z
N MET A 1 26.76 48.84 -14.66
CA MET A 1 26.39 47.53 -14.09
C MET A 1 26.62 47.61 -12.58
N ARG A 2 25.58 47.75 -11.74
CA ARG A 2 25.74 47.69 -10.28
C ARG A 2 25.44 46.25 -9.86
N ALA A 3 26.42 45.58 -9.25
CA ALA A 3 26.20 44.29 -8.61
C ALA A 3 25.44 44.51 -7.30
N MET A 4 24.42 43.70 -7.03
CA MET A 4 23.74 43.66 -5.74
C MET A 4 24.17 42.39 -5.02
N ALA A 5 24.85 42.53 -3.88
CA ALA A 5 25.11 41.42 -2.98
C ALA A 5 23.94 41.29 -2.00
N LEU A 6 23.22 40.17 -2.06
CA LEU A 6 22.24 39.78 -1.06
C LEU A 6 22.99 39.03 0.03
N CYS A 7 22.93 39.53 1.26
CA CYS A 7 23.45 38.87 2.44
C CYS A 7 22.32 38.78 3.47
N ALA A 8 22.21 37.65 4.16
CA ALA A 8 21.32 37.54 5.30
C ALA A 8 21.87 38.38 6.46
N ILE A 9 21.00 39.05 7.20
CA ILE A 9 21.34 39.61 8.51
C ILE A 9 21.03 38.51 9.50
N GLU A 10 22.06 37.83 10.02
CA GLU A 10 21.91 36.63 10.86
C GLU A 10 20.99 36.89 12.07
N GLU A 11 21.05 38.08 12.65
CA GLU A 11 20.22 38.47 13.81
C GLU A 11 18.72 38.63 13.48
N LEU A 12 18.36 38.68 12.20
CA LEU A 12 16.99 38.85 11.71
C LEU A 12 16.44 37.58 11.02
N SER A 13 17.21 36.48 11.02
CA SER A 13 16.84 35.22 10.39
C SER A 13 15.61 34.53 11.01
N ASN A 14 15.31 34.84 12.28
CA ASN A 14 14.19 34.28 13.05
C ASN A 14 13.08 35.31 13.36
N LEU A 15 12.87 36.30 12.49
CA LEU A 15 11.72 37.21 12.56
C LEU A 15 10.42 36.42 12.26
N GLU A 16 9.91 35.64 13.22
CA GLU A 16 8.64 34.92 13.05
C GLU A 16 7.42 35.86 13.17
N PRO A 17 6.37 35.61 12.35
CA PRO A 17 5.19 34.99 12.96
C PRO A 17 4.44 33.96 12.09
N THR A 18 4.87 33.68 10.85
CA THR A 18 4.08 32.80 9.97
C THR A 18 4.63 31.37 10.01
N PRO A 19 3.91 30.41 10.61
CA PRO A 19 4.31 29.00 10.58
C PRO A 19 4.44 28.52 9.14
N VAL A 20 5.57 27.88 8.83
CA VAL A 20 5.80 27.28 7.52
C VAL A 20 4.87 26.08 7.35
N GLY A 21 3.99 26.13 6.34
CA GLY A 21 3.10 25.01 5.99
C GLY A 21 1.69 25.07 6.59
N GLU A 22 1.39 26.07 7.43
CA GLU A 22 0.04 26.24 8.00
C GLU A 22 -0.70 27.42 7.35
N THR A 23 -2.01 27.29 7.19
CA THR A 23 -2.84 28.40 6.69
C THR A 23 -3.07 29.40 7.81
N PHE A 24 -2.34 30.50 7.79
CA PHE A 24 -2.56 31.61 8.71
C PHE A 24 -3.58 32.60 8.13
N VAL A 25 -4.70 32.77 8.81
CA VAL A 25 -5.67 33.83 8.49
C VAL A 25 -5.31 35.05 9.33
N HIS A 26 -4.91 36.15 8.70
CA HIS A 26 -4.81 37.43 9.40
C HIS A 26 -6.19 37.79 9.97
N ALA A 27 -6.40 37.55 11.26
CA ALA A 27 -7.58 38.02 11.97
C ALA A 27 -7.65 39.55 11.84
N LYS A 28 -8.87 40.09 11.76
CA LYS A 28 -9.12 41.54 11.77
C LYS A 28 -8.65 42.14 13.11
N GLU A 29 -7.35 42.43 13.25
CA GLU A 29 -6.76 43.17 14.37
C GLU A 29 -6.06 44.45 13.88
N PRO A 30 -5.89 45.48 14.75
CA PRO A 30 -6.04 46.89 14.37
C PRO A 30 -4.88 47.52 13.59
N HIS A 31 -3.76 46.83 13.42
CA HIS A 31 -2.52 47.42 12.91
C HIS A 31 -2.07 46.79 11.59
N GLU A 32 -2.49 47.39 10.48
CA GLU A 32 -2.12 46.99 9.13
C GLU A 32 -0.72 47.53 8.77
N THR A 33 0.24 46.62 8.52
CA THR A 33 1.59 47.00 8.09
C THR A 33 1.60 47.59 6.68
N LEU A 34 2.66 48.33 6.35
CA LEU A 34 2.88 48.86 5.01
C LEU A 34 3.00 47.76 3.95
N LEU A 35 3.65 46.64 4.31
CA LEU A 35 3.70 45.44 3.48
C LEU A 35 2.30 44.94 3.16
N HIS A 36 1.46 44.77 4.18
CA HIS A 36 0.11 44.25 3.96
C HIS A 36 -0.73 45.21 3.10
N ARG A 37 -0.73 46.50 3.45
CA ARG A 37 -1.53 47.53 2.78
C ARG A 37 -1.15 47.72 1.32
N TYR A 38 0.14 47.86 1.02
CA TYR A 38 0.61 48.24 -0.32
C TYR A 38 1.03 47.02 -1.14
N VAL A 39 1.79 46.10 -0.56
CA VAL A 39 2.33 44.96 -1.30
C VAL A 39 1.28 43.87 -1.46
N LEU A 40 0.68 43.40 -0.35
CA LEU A 40 -0.25 42.27 -0.42
C LEU A 40 -1.65 42.63 -0.92
N ARG A 41 -2.18 43.81 -0.57
CA ARG A 41 -3.53 44.23 -1.03
C ARG A 41 -3.54 44.97 -2.36
N GLN A 42 -2.53 45.80 -2.64
CA GLN A 42 -2.52 46.65 -3.84
C GLN A 42 -1.55 46.16 -4.93
N GLY A 43 -0.67 45.20 -4.61
CA GLY A 43 0.37 44.75 -5.56
C GLY A 43 1.36 45.85 -5.91
N LYS A 44 1.66 46.76 -4.98
CA LYS A 44 2.56 47.91 -5.19
C LYS A 44 3.77 47.85 -4.26
N PRO A 45 4.96 48.27 -4.72
CA PRO A 45 6.13 48.36 -3.87
C PRO A 45 5.97 49.45 -2.80
N VAL A 46 6.68 49.29 -1.68
CA VAL A 46 6.80 50.31 -0.65
C VAL A 46 8.27 50.54 -0.31
N LEU A 47 8.66 51.81 -0.21
CA LEU A 47 10.02 52.24 0.11
C LEU A 47 9.98 53.21 1.29
N LEU A 48 10.71 52.87 2.35
CA LEU A 48 11.12 53.79 3.40
C LEU A 48 12.63 54.02 3.28
N SER A 49 13.01 55.10 2.61
CA SER A 49 14.43 55.52 2.50
C SER A 49 15.04 55.87 3.86
N ARG A 50 14.23 56.26 4.85
CA ARG A 50 14.72 56.40 6.22
C ARG A 50 13.62 55.95 7.19
N VAL A 51 13.89 54.87 7.91
CA VAL A 51 13.02 54.35 8.97
C VAL A 51 13.20 55.23 10.21
N ARG A 52 12.11 55.80 10.72
CA ARG A 52 12.05 56.51 12.01
C ARG A 52 11.54 55.59 13.10
N ASP A 53 11.63 56.03 14.36
CA ASP A 53 11.20 55.19 15.50
C ASP A 53 9.74 54.73 15.42
N ASP A 54 8.84 55.58 14.91
CA ASP A 54 7.43 55.26 14.70
C ASP A 54 7.18 54.37 13.46
N ASP A 55 8.17 54.23 12.56
CA ASP A 55 8.02 53.42 11.36
C ASP A 55 8.23 51.93 11.62
N PHE A 56 8.96 51.55 12.69
CA PHE A 56 9.20 50.15 13.03
C PHE A 56 7.91 49.38 13.27
N ILE A 57 6.94 49.99 13.95
CA ILE A 57 5.62 49.36 14.11
C ILE A 57 4.91 49.22 12.76
N ARG A 58 5.13 50.13 11.80
CA ARG A 58 4.45 50.11 10.49
C ARG A 58 5.01 49.08 9.52
N VAL A 59 6.24 48.59 9.72
CA VAL A 59 6.87 47.57 8.86
C VAL A 59 6.90 46.19 9.50
N ALA A 60 6.94 46.10 10.83
CA ALA A 60 6.99 44.83 11.53
C ALA A 60 5.59 44.29 11.85
N PRO A 61 5.37 42.97 11.73
CA PRO A 61 4.08 42.36 12.05
C PRO A 61 3.78 42.30 13.55
N THR A 62 4.81 42.35 14.42
CA THR A 62 4.66 42.29 15.88
C THR A 62 5.57 43.33 16.57
N ALA A 63 5.24 43.68 17.82
CA ALA A 63 6.08 44.58 18.63
C ALA A 63 7.48 43.98 18.91
N SER A 64 7.57 42.65 19.02
CA SER A 64 8.85 41.94 19.16
C SER A 64 9.71 42.07 17.91
N ALA A 65 9.13 41.82 16.72
CA ALA A 65 9.80 42.00 15.44
C ALA A 65 10.25 43.46 15.23
N ALA A 66 9.42 44.43 15.62
CA ALA A 66 9.77 45.85 15.59
C ALA A 66 11.01 46.17 16.46
N ALA A 67 11.07 45.58 17.66
CA ALA A 67 12.21 45.76 18.57
C ALA A 67 13.49 45.12 18.01
N GLN A 68 13.40 43.93 17.39
CA GLN A 68 14.53 43.25 16.75
C GLN A 68 15.08 44.04 15.56
N LEU A 69 14.21 44.55 14.67
CA LEU A 69 14.62 45.42 13.57
C LEU A 69 15.33 46.69 14.07
N ARG A 70 14.83 47.28 15.17
CA ARG A 70 15.46 48.45 15.81
C ARG A 70 16.84 48.09 16.38
N ALA A 71 16.95 46.97 17.09
CA ALA A 71 18.22 46.51 17.67
C ALA A 71 19.28 46.20 16.61
N ALA A 72 18.87 45.60 15.48
CA ALA A 72 19.73 45.36 14.32
C ALA A 72 20.15 46.64 13.56
N GLY A 73 19.65 47.80 13.97
CA GLY A 73 20.00 49.08 13.38
C GLY A 73 19.48 49.26 11.95
N VAL A 74 18.35 48.63 11.61
CA VAL A 74 17.68 48.80 10.32
C VAL A 74 17.29 50.27 10.15
N HIS A 75 17.78 50.89 9.07
CA HIS A 75 17.54 52.32 8.80
C HIS A 75 16.84 52.57 7.46
N SER A 76 16.67 51.54 6.61
CA SER A 76 15.93 51.63 5.35
C SER A 76 15.23 50.31 5.06
N TYR A 77 14.01 50.39 4.53
CA TYR A 77 13.12 49.26 4.25
C TYR A 77 12.54 49.37 2.85
N LEU A 78 12.49 48.25 2.13
CA LEU A 78 11.90 48.11 0.81
C LEU A 78 11.16 46.79 0.74
N ALA A 79 9.89 46.80 0.36
CA ALA A 79 9.15 45.60 0.05
C ALA A 79 8.49 45.68 -1.32
N VAL A 80 8.53 44.59 -2.07
CA VAL A 80 8.02 44.50 -3.44
C VAL A 80 7.16 43.23 -3.59
N PRO A 81 6.13 43.26 -4.45
CA PRO A 81 5.24 42.11 -4.62
C PRO A 81 5.87 41.04 -5.52
N LEU A 82 5.64 39.77 -5.21
CA LEU A 82 5.98 38.64 -6.07
C LEU A 82 4.77 38.30 -6.92
N ILE A 83 4.70 38.82 -8.14
CA ILE A 83 3.57 38.61 -9.06
C ILE A 83 4.03 37.80 -10.27
N ALA A 84 3.33 36.70 -10.56
CA ALA A 84 3.51 35.93 -11.78
C ALA A 84 2.15 35.73 -12.46
N ARG A 85 2.07 35.96 -13.77
CA ARG A 85 0.85 35.75 -14.59
C ARG A 85 -0.42 36.39 -14.01
N GLY A 86 -0.28 37.55 -13.35
CA GLY A 86 -1.38 38.29 -12.72
C GLY A 86 -1.80 37.81 -11.32
N LEU A 87 -1.16 36.76 -10.79
CA LEU A 87 -1.39 36.25 -9.43
C LEU A 87 -0.29 36.74 -8.48
N LEU A 88 -0.70 37.29 -7.34
CA LEU A 88 0.20 37.64 -6.25
C LEU A 88 0.56 36.37 -5.46
N LEU A 89 1.82 35.95 -5.53
CA LEU A 89 2.33 34.76 -4.85
C LEU A 89 2.80 35.03 -3.42
N GLY A 90 3.19 36.28 -3.14
CA GLY A 90 3.75 36.73 -1.86
C GLY A 90 4.43 38.10 -1.98
N SER A 91 5.33 38.41 -1.05
CA SER A 91 6.17 39.61 -1.06
C SER A 91 7.65 39.26 -0.87
N ALA A 92 8.54 40.15 -1.31
CA ALA A 92 9.95 40.11 -1.01
C ALA A 92 10.34 41.37 -0.24
N ASP A 93 10.96 41.17 0.93
CA ASP A 93 11.30 42.21 1.87
C ASP A 93 12.81 42.38 1.96
N PHE A 94 13.26 43.63 1.89
CA PHE A 94 14.65 44.02 1.92
C PHE A 94 14.85 45.08 3.00
N VAL A 95 15.84 44.84 3.86
CA VAL A 95 16.24 45.77 4.93
C VAL A 95 17.71 46.14 4.77
N ARG A 96 18.06 47.37 5.16
CA ARG A 96 19.45 47.81 5.28
C ARG A 96 19.76 48.23 6.70
N GLY A 97 20.79 47.61 7.27
CA GLY A 97 21.38 47.94 8.56
C GLY A 97 22.62 48.83 8.44
N ARG A 98 23.31 49.04 9.57
CA ARG A 98 24.46 49.94 9.67
C ARG A 98 25.55 49.60 8.64
N GLY A 99 26.12 50.62 7.99
CA GLY A 99 27.23 50.46 7.04
C GLY A 99 26.84 50.44 5.56
N SER A 100 25.56 50.63 5.22
CA SER A 100 25.09 50.71 3.83
C SER A 100 24.27 51.98 3.56
N PRO A 101 24.28 52.56 2.34
CA PRO A 101 23.43 53.72 2.03
C PRO A 101 21.95 53.30 1.99
N PRO A 102 20.99 54.21 2.25
CA PRO A 102 19.56 53.93 2.08
C PRO A 102 19.16 53.41 0.70
N PHE A 103 18.03 52.71 0.64
CA PHE A 103 17.38 52.38 -0.64
C PHE A 103 16.84 53.65 -1.32
N SER A 104 16.99 53.70 -2.64
CA SER A 104 16.51 54.73 -3.56
C SER A 104 15.41 54.18 -4.48
N THR A 105 14.75 55.07 -5.24
CA THR A 105 13.77 54.67 -6.26
C THR A 105 14.38 53.78 -7.35
N THR A 106 15.67 53.93 -7.64
CA THR A 106 16.39 53.03 -8.56
C THR A 106 16.52 51.62 -7.99
N ASP A 107 16.69 51.48 -6.66
CA ASP A 107 16.72 50.18 -6.00
C ASP A 107 15.34 49.51 -6.03
N VAL A 108 14.24 50.28 -6.02
CA VAL A 108 12.87 49.75 -6.20
C VAL A 108 12.75 49.05 -7.54
N ALA A 109 13.14 49.72 -8.64
CA ALA A 109 13.05 49.14 -9.97
C ALA A 109 13.87 47.85 -10.12
N LEU A 110 15.05 47.79 -9.48
CA LEU A 110 15.87 46.58 -9.46
C LEU A 110 15.25 45.46 -8.61
N ALA A 111 14.71 45.80 -7.44
CA ALA A 111 14.02 44.85 -6.58
C ALA A 111 12.76 44.29 -7.26
N GLU A 112 12.00 45.11 -7.99
CA GLU A 112 10.86 44.66 -8.81
C GLU A 112 11.29 43.70 -9.93
N GLN A 113 12.41 43.95 -10.61
CA GLN A 113 12.94 43.01 -11.61
C GLN A 113 13.34 41.67 -11.00
N LEU A 114 14.01 41.69 -9.85
CA LEU A 114 14.37 40.48 -9.11
C LEU A 114 13.13 39.73 -8.62
N ALA A 115 12.16 40.45 -8.07
CA ALA A 115 10.90 39.91 -7.59
C ALA A 115 10.09 39.29 -8.73
N SER A 116 10.01 39.94 -9.89
CA SER A 116 9.35 39.39 -11.07
C SER A 116 10.00 38.09 -11.53
N LYS A 117 11.35 38.05 -11.61
CA LYS A 117 12.09 36.84 -11.97
C LYS A 117 11.89 35.73 -10.92
N ALA A 118 11.98 36.05 -9.63
CA ALA A 118 11.75 35.10 -8.55
C ALA A 118 10.31 34.58 -8.55
N ALA A 119 9.32 35.44 -8.78
CA ALA A 119 7.92 35.05 -8.83
C ALA A 119 7.65 34.03 -9.94
N VAL A 120 8.25 34.19 -11.13
CA VAL A 120 8.12 33.19 -12.20
C VAL A 120 8.72 31.84 -11.79
N PHE A 121 9.88 31.81 -11.13
CA PHE A 121 10.47 30.56 -10.63
C PHE A 121 9.63 29.92 -9.51
N ILE A 122 9.09 30.72 -8.59
CA ILE A 122 8.21 30.24 -7.51
C ILE A 122 6.89 29.69 -8.08
N ASP A 123 6.28 30.38 -9.05
CA ASP A 123 5.05 29.93 -9.73
C ASP A 123 5.27 28.60 -10.44
N ASN A 124 6.35 28.50 -11.23
CA ASN A 124 6.71 27.25 -11.90
C ASN A 124 6.94 26.13 -10.88
N ALA A 125 7.67 26.39 -9.79
CA ALA A 125 7.88 25.40 -8.73
C ALA A 125 6.57 24.93 -8.08
N ARG A 126 5.61 25.85 -7.84
CA ARG A 126 4.28 25.50 -7.32
C ARG A 126 3.46 24.70 -8.32
N LEU A 127 3.47 25.06 -9.60
CA LEU A 127 2.76 24.33 -10.66
C LEU A 127 3.28 22.90 -10.77
N TYR A 128 4.60 22.72 -10.86
CA TYR A 128 5.23 21.40 -10.87
C TYR A 128 4.95 20.62 -9.57
N GLY A 129 4.93 21.29 -8.42
CA GLY A 129 4.58 20.68 -7.14
C GLY A 129 3.15 20.12 -7.12
N ARG A 130 2.16 20.90 -7.59
CA ARG A 130 0.75 20.47 -7.65
C ARG A 130 0.53 19.35 -8.65
N GLU A 131 1.15 19.42 -9.82
CA GLU A 131 1.09 18.35 -10.81
C GLU A 131 1.64 17.04 -10.25
N ARG A 132 2.75 17.11 -9.50
CA ARG A 132 3.33 15.96 -8.80
C ARG A 132 2.38 15.38 -7.74
N GLU A 133 1.78 16.23 -6.91
CA GLU A 133 0.82 15.78 -5.89
C GLU A 133 -0.37 15.04 -6.51
N HIS A 134 -0.89 15.53 -7.64
CA HIS A 134 -1.98 14.87 -8.36
C HIS A 134 -1.55 13.49 -8.90
N VAL A 135 -0.36 13.39 -9.48
CA VAL A 135 0.22 12.14 -9.99
C VAL A 135 0.39 11.10 -8.89
N VAL A 136 1.01 11.48 -7.76
CA VAL A 136 1.22 10.60 -6.61
C VAL A 136 -0.12 10.19 -5.98
N SER A 137 -1.09 11.12 -5.91
CA SER A 137 -2.43 10.81 -5.41
C SER A 137 -3.16 9.82 -6.31
N LEU A 138 -3.03 9.94 -7.63
CA LEU A 138 -3.61 8.97 -8.58
C LEU A 138 -2.98 7.59 -8.39
N GLN A 139 -1.66 7.50 -8.31
CA GLN A 139 -0.96 6.23 -8.04
C GLN A 139 -1.40 5.57 -6.74
N ARG A 140 -1.42 6.32 -5.63
CA ARG A 140 -1.89 5.81 -4.34
C ARG A 140 -3.35 5.36 -4.39
N SER A 141 -4.17 5.96 -5.26
CA SER A 141 -5.55 5.50 -5.49
C SER A 141 -5.63 4.17 -6.23
N LEU A 142 -4.61 3.84 -7.02
CA LEU A 142 -4.45 2.60 -7.77
C LEU A 142 -3.78 1.47 -6.97
N LEU A 143 -3.41 1.68 -5.71
CA LEU A 143 -2.84 0.66 -4.82
C LEU A 143 -3.84 0.22 -3.73
N PRO A 144 -3.67 -0.95 -3.10
CA PRO A 144 -4.50 -1.39 -1.98
C PRO A 144 -4.49 -0.34 -0.84
N ARG A 145 -5.67 -0.03 -0.28
CA ARG A 145 -5.80 0.89 0.87
C ARG A 145 -5.95 0.18 2.21
N VAL A 146 -6.40 -1.06 2.18
CA VAL A 146 -6.71 -1.85 3.37
C VAL A 146 -6.22 -3.27 3.12
N THR A 147 -5.41 -3.78 4.05
CA THR A 147 -5.01 -5.18 4.06
C THR A 147 -6.19 -6.02 4.58
N PRO A 148 -6.65 -7.04 3.84
CA PRO A 148 -7.73 -7.91 4.31
C PRO A 148 -7.29 -8.74 5.53
N ALA A 149 -8.24 -9.37 6.22
CA ALA A 149 -7.90 -10.37 7.23
C ALA A 149 -7.27 -11.61 6.58
N THR A 150 -6.06 -11.96 7.01
CA THR A 150 -5.23 -13.03 6.43
C THR A 150 -4.92 -14.08 7.50
N PRO A 151 -5.74 -15.14 7.62
CA PRO A 151 -5.54 -16.17 8.64
C PRO A 151 -4.15 -16.82 8.52
N GLY A 152 -3.41 -16.87 9.63
CA GLY A 152 -2.07 -17.47 9.69
C GLY A 152 -0.96 -16.62 9.05
N LEU A 153 -1.28 -15.40 8.63
CA LEU A 153 -0.32 -14.54 7.94
C LEU A 153 -0.48 -13.07 8.35
N LEU A 154 0.59 -12.47 8.85
CA LEU A 154 0.64 -11.02 9.05
C LEU A 154 1.26 -10.37 7.82
N VAL A 155 0.60 -9.36 7.25
CA VAL A 155 1.04 -8.73 6.02
C VAL A 155 1.33 -7.25 6.25
N HIS A 156 2.55 -6.84 5.94
CA HIS A 156 2.98 -5.47 5.87
C HIS A 156 3.32 -5.12 4.42
N SER A 157 2.87 -3.96 3.96
CA SER A 157 3.14 -3.48 2.61
C SER A 157 3.56 -2.02 2.64
N GLU A 158 4.63 -1.71 1.95
CA GLU A 158 5.14 -0.36 1.79
C GLU A 158 5.36 -0.05 0.31
N TYR A 159 4.97 1.15 -0.09
CA TYR A 159 5.24 1.67 -1.42
C TYR A 159 6.05 2.96 -1.27
N ALA A 160 7.25 2.95 -1.84
CA ALA A 160 8.21 4.01 -1.74
C ALA A 160 8.43 4.64 -3.11
N PRO A 161 7.99 5.89 -3.34
CA PRO A 161 8.16 6.55 -4.63
C PRO A 161 9.63 6.86 -4.91
N ALA A 162 9.99 6.98 -6.19
CA ALA A 162 11.32 7.39 -6.62
C ALA A 162 11.69 8.79 -6.08
N ALA A 163 12.98 9.02 -5.81
CA ALA A 163 13.46 10.33 -5.36
C ALA A 163 13.53 11.36 -6.51
N ALA A 164 13.70 10.89 -7.76
CA ALA A 164 13.81 11.71 -8.95
C ALA A 164 12.43 12.04 -9.58
N HIS A 165 12.40 13.04 -10.46
CA HIS A 165 11.20 13.59 -11.13
C HIS A 165 10.51 12.65 -12.15
N GLN A 166 10.59 11.34 -11.97
CA GLN A 166 10.08 10.37 -12.93
C GLN A 166 8.63 9.98 -12.64
N GLY A 167 7.69 10.81 -13.15
CA GLY A 167 6.30 10.42 -13.46
C GLY A 167 5.56 9.50 -12.48
N VAL A 168 4.63 8.72 -13.04
CA VAL A 168 3.97 7.59 -12.38
C VAL A 168 4.75 6.32 -12.73
N GLY A 169 5.19 5.49 -11.79
CA GLY A 169 5.79 4.19 -12.11
C GLY A 169 4.77 3.07 -12.36
N GLY A 170 5.30 1.98 -12.93
CA GLY A 170 4.58 0.77 -13.27
C GLY A 170 4.46 -0.24 -12.12
N ASP A 171 5.05 0.06 -10.97
CA ASP A 171 5.12 -0.80 -9.80
C ASP A 171 3.77 -0.95 -9.09
N TRP A 172 3.43 -2.19 -8.72
CA TRP A 172 2.21 -2.48 -7.99
C TRP A 172 2.31 -3.74 -7.14
N TYR A 173 1.38 -3.82 -6.19
CA TYR A 173 1.11 -5.03 -5.44
C TYR A 173 -0.38 -5.22 -5.18
N ASP A 174 -0.75 -6.44 -4.82
CA ASP A 174 -2.05 -6.73 -4.26
C ASP A 174 -1.99 -7.82 -3.18
N VAL A 175 -2.92 -7.74 -2.23
CA VAL A 175 -3.12 -8.70 -1.14
C VAL A 175 -4.61 -9.02 -1.09
N MET A 176 -4.96 -10.29 -1.21
CA MET A 176 -6.35 -10.73 -1.24
C MET A 176 -6.58 -11.96 -0.38
N ALA A 177 -7.61 -11.88 0.47
CA ALA A 177 -8.15 -13.07 1.14
C ALA A 177 -8.92 -13.92 0.13
N LEU A 178 -8.54 -15.19 0.04
CA LEU A 178 -9.17 -16.21 -0.80
C LEU A 178 -10.07 -17.13 0.05
N PRO A 179 -10.97 -17.89 -0.61
CA PRO A 179 -11.72 -18.95 0.06
C PRO A 179 -10.80 -19.93 0.83
N GLY A 180 -11.32 -20.49 1.92
CA GLY A 180 -10.59 -21.45 2.75
C GLY A 180 -9.51 -20.83 3.64
N GLY A 181 -9.45 -19.50 3.74
CA GLY A 181 -8.47 -18.78 4.55
C GLY A 181 -7.12 -18.58 3.87
N ARG A 182 -7.01 -18.96 2.59
CA ARG A 182 -5.82 -18.74 1.78
C ARG A 182 -5.61 -17.25 1.54
N THR A 183 -4.37 -16.84 1.30
CA THR A 183 -4.01 -15.44 1.01
C THR A 183 -3.23 -15.35 -0.28
N ALA A 184 -3.75 -14.63 -1.27
CA ALA A 184 -3.01 -14.29 -2.49
C ALA A 184 -2.20 -13.00 -2.29
N LEU A 185 -0.98 -13.04 -2.79
CA LEU A 185 0.00 -11.96 -2.77
C LEU A 185 0.54 -11.80 -4.19
N MET A 186 0.67 -10.57 -4.65
CA MET A 186 1.24 -10.30 -5.96
C MET A 186 2.06 -9.02 -5.92
N VAL A 187 3.20 -9.06 -6.60
CA VAL A 187 4.06 -7.90 -6.85
C VAL A 187 4.39 -7.91 -8.33
N GLY A 188 4.29 -6.75 -8.98
CA GLY A 188 4.62 -6.63 -10.38
C GLY A 188 5.16 -5.25 -10.72
N ASP A 189 5.81 -5.19 -11.87
CA ASP A 189 6.41 -3.98 -12.44
C ASP A 189 6.13 -3.97 -13.94
N VAL A 190 5.62 -2.86 -14.43
CA VAL A 190 5.38 -2.62 -15.86
C VAL A 190 6.53 -1.80 -16.41
N MET A 191 7.21 -2.34 -17.42
CA MET A 191 8.33 -1.67 -18.07
C MET A 191 7.93 -0.29 -18.58
N GLY A 192 8.74 0.70 -18.22
CA GLY A 192 8.56 2.10 -18.62
C GLY A 192 8.16 2.98 -17.44
N HIS A 193 7.72 4.20 -17.76
CA HIS A 193 7.28 5.16 -16.74
C HIS A 193 6.22 6.11 -17.31
N GLY A 194 5.57 6.85 -16.42
CA GLY A 194 4.51 7.79 -16.75
C GLY A 194 3.13 7.16 -16.86
N LEU A 195 2.19 7.94 -17.40
CA LEU A 195 0.79 7.57 -17.51
C LEU A 195 0.52 6.25 -18.29
N PRO A 196 1.25 5.91 -19.37
CA PRO A 196 1.04 4.62 -20.04
C PRO A 196 1.34 3.41 -19.16
N ALA A 197 2.47 3.41 -18.45
CA ALA A 197 2.82 2.34 -17.51
C ALA A 197 1.81 2.24 -16.36
N ALA A 198 1.37 3.39 -15.84
CA ALA A 198 0.30 3.49 -14.84
C ALA A 198 -1.00 2.81 -15.27
N ALA A 199 -1.40 3.07 -16.53
CA ALA A 199 -2.66 2.59 -17.08
C ALA A 199 -2.62 1.07 -17.25
N THR A 200 -1.52 0.53 -17.77
CA THR A 200 -1.31 -0.91 -17.90
C THR A 200 -1.24 -1.58 -16.54
N MET A 201 -0.50 -1.02 -15.59
CA MET A 201 -0.46 -1.50 -14.21
C MET A 201 -1.88 -1.61 -13.62
N GLY A 202 -2.71 -0.57 -13.76
CA GLY A 202 -4.09 -0.58 -13.27
C GLY A 202 -4.96 -1.63 -13.95
N ARG A 203 -4.77 -1.87 -15.25
CA ARG A 203 -5.46 -2.95 -16.00
C ARG A 203 -5.01 -4.32 -15.52
N LEU A 204 -3.70 -4.58 -15.46
CA LEU A 204 -3.14 -5.87 -15.02
C LEU A 204 -3.56 -6.20 -13.60
N ARG A 205 -3.48 -5.24 -12.67
CA ARG A 205 -3.96 -5.41 -11.30
C ARG A 205 -5.44 -5.78 -11.24
N THR A 206 -6.28 -5.12 -12.04
CA THR A 206 -7.71 -5.39 -12.10
C THR A 206 -7.99 -6.81 -12.62
N VAL A 207 -7.31 -7.22 -13.69
CA VAL A 207 -7.43 -8.59 -14.25
C VAL A 207 -6.93 -9.61 -13.25
N ALA A 208 -5.79 -9.38 -12.60
CA ALA A 208 -5.22 -10.27 -11.59
C ALA A 208 -6.20 -10.47 -10.43
N ARG A 209 -6.80 -9.39 -9.92
CA ARG A 209 -7.81 -9.42 -8.87
C ARG A 209 -9.05 -10.22 -9.27
N ALA A 210 -9.50 -10.09 -10.51
CA ALA A 210 -10.61 -10.92 -11.01
C ALA A 210 -10.24 -12.42 -11.07
N LEU A 211 -9.04 -12.75 -11.53
CA LEU A 211 -8.55 -14.13 -11.62
C LEU A 211 -8.32 -14.77 -10.24
N MET A 212 -7.75 -14.02 -9.29
CA MET A 212 -7.58 -14.48 -7.90
C MET A 212 -8.90 -14.75 -7.21
N THR A 213 -9.95 -13.98 -7.50
CA THR A 213 -11.29 -14.21 -6.94
C THR A 213 -11.87 -15.58 -7.34
N LEU A 214 -11.37 -16.16 -8.43
CA LEU A 214 -11.72 -17.52 -8.88
C LEU A 214 -10.84 -18.61 -8.22
N ASP A 215 -10.01 -18.23 -7.24
CA ASP A 215 -9.12 -19.12 -6.49
C ASP A 215 -8.25 -19.99 -7.43
N MET A 216 -7.75 -19.34 -8.48
CA MET A 216 -6.93 -19.96 -9.52
C MET A 216 -5.48 -20.10 -9.04
N ALA A 217 -4.81 -21.20 -9.44
CA ALA A 217 -3.41 -21.41 -9.10
C ALA A 217 -2.47 -20.34 -9.71
N PRO A 218 -1.38 -19.95 -9.02
CA PRO A 218 -0.49 -18.86 -9.43
C PRO A 218 -0.01 -18.92 -10.88
N GLU A 219 0.45 -20.07 -11.33
CA GLU A 219 0.98 -20.28 -12.68
C GLU A 219 -0.09 -20.07 -13.76
N ARG A 220 -1.34 -20.39 -13.44
CA ARG A 220 -2.48 -20.18 -14.35
C ARG A 220 -2.93 -18.73 -14.34
N ILE A 221 -2.84 -18.04 -13.20
CA ILE A 221 -3.06 -16.58 -13.14
C ILE A 221 -2.06 -15.87 -14.05
N LEU A 222 -0.77 -16.20 -13.93
CA LEU A 222 0.27 -15.61 -14.78
C LEU A 222 0.06 -15.91 -16.27
N ALA A 223 -0.30 -17.15 -16.63
CA ALA A 223 -0.60 -17.49 -18.03
C ALA A 223 -1.80 -16.69 -18.59
N ARG A 224 -2.81 -16.40 -17.77
CA ARG A 224 -3.95 -15.58 -18.18
C ARG A 224 -3.62 -14.09 -18.23
N LEU A 225 -2.78 -13.60 -17.32
CA LEU A 225 -2.26 -12.24 -17.35
C LEU A 225 -1.37 -12.00 -18.56
N ASP A 226 -0.53 -12.96 -18.94
CA ASP A 226 0.32 -12.88 -20.13
C ASP A 226 -0.53 -12.72 -21.39
N LEU A 227 -1.57 -13.56 -21.56
CA LEU A 227 -2.55 -13.41 -22.65
C LEU A 227 -3.22 -12.03 -22.63
N ALA A 228 -3.72 -11.59 -21.47
CA ALA A 228 -4.37 -10.29 -21.34
C ALA A 228 -3.40 -9.13 -21.66
N THR A 229 -2.11 -9.28 -21.36
CA THR A 229 -1.07 -8.27 -21.64
C THR A 229 -0.82 -8.16 -23.14
N ARG A 230 -0.80 -9.28 -23.87
CA ARG A 230 -0.63 -9.29 -25.33
C ARG A 230 -1.77 -8.64 -26.09
N ASP A 231 -2.99 -8.69 -25.52
CA ASP A 231 -4.17 -8.05 -26.10
C ASP A 231 -4.19 -6.52 -25.85
N LEU A 232 -3.30 -6.00 -25.00
CA LEU A 232 -3.11 -4.56 -24.82
C LEU A 232 -2.26 -4.03 -25.98
N GLU A 233 -2.74 -3.01 -26.70
CA GLU A 233 -2.13 -2.43 -27.92
C GLU A 233 -0.73 -1.77 -27.71
N ASP A 234 -0.14 -1.86 -26.52
CA ASP A 234 0.98 -1.01 -26.08
C ASP A 234 2.37 -1.66 -26.16
N GLU A 235 2.55 -2.89 -26.72
CA GLU A 235 3.83 -3.65 -26.74
C GLU A 235 4.56 -3.68 -25.37
N GLN A 236 3.83 -3.48 -24.27
CA GLN A 236 4.39 -3.36 -22.94
C GLN A 236 4.67 -4.74 -22.34
N VAL A 237 5.83 -4.85 -21.71
CA VAL A 237 6.26 -6.04 -20.99
C VAL A 237 6.16 -5.75 -19.49
N SER A 238 5.72 -6.73 -18.71
CA SER A 238 5.62 -6.60 -17.25
C SER A 238 6.20 -7.82 -16.55
N THR A 239 6.93 -7.60 -15.46
CA THR A 239 7.33 -8.68 -14.55
C THR A 239 6.27 -8.86 -13.47
N CYS A 240 6.07 -10.09 -13.01
CA CYS A 240 5.10 -10.38 -11.95
C CYS A 240 5.48 -11.62 -11.14
N LEU A 241 5.43 -11.52 -9.82
CA LEU A 241 5.53 -12.64 -8.89
C LEU A 241 4.17 -12.83 -8.21
N CYS A 242 3.61 -14.02 -8.34
CA CYS A 242 2.36 -14.42 -7.69
C CYS A 242 2.66 -15.45 -6.60
N ALA A 243 2.10 -15.27 -5.41
CA ALA A 243 2.17 -16.24 -4.34
C ALA A 243 0.78 -16.46 -3.72
N VAL A 244 0.48 -17.70 -3.34
CA VAL A 244 -0.70 -18.06 -2.55
C VAL A 244 -0.24 -18.80 -1.31
N TYR A 245 -0.56 -18.25 -0.14
CA TYR A 245 -0.33 -18.86 1.16
C TYR A 245 -1.55 -19.68 1.58
N ASP A 246 -1.32 -20.93 2.02
CA ASP A 246 -2.33 -21.78 2.63
C ASP A 246 -2.01 -22.01 4.12
N PRO A 247 -2.83 -21.50 5.04
CA PRO A 247 -2.59 -21.65 6.47
C PRO A 247 -2.87 -23.07 6.99
N ALA A 248 -3.45 -23.97 6.17
CA ALA A 248 -3.68 -25.35 6.58
C ALA A 248 -2.39 -26.13 6.81
N ASP A 249 -1.33 -25.81 6.08
CA ASP A 249 -0.03 -26.46 6.22
C ASP A 249 1.15 -25.49 6.11
N SER A 250 0.89 -24.21 6.38
CA SER A 250 1.85 -23.10 6.39
C SER A 250 2.74 -23.11 5.14
N SER A 251 2.11 -23.19 3.96
CA SER A 251 2.83 -23.30 2.69
C SER A 251 2.51 -22.17 1.72
N TYR A 252 3.51 -21.77 0.95
CA TYR A 252 3.34 -20.92 -0.23
C TYR A 252 3.37 -21.77 -1.49
N THR A 253 2.52 -21.44 -2.45
CA THR A 253 2.70 -21.77 -3.87
C THR A 253 3.03 -20.49 -4.62
N LEU A 254 4.17 -20.43 -5.29
CA LEU A 254 4.66 -19.26 -6.02
C LEU A 254 4.85 -19.58 -7.49
N ALA A 255 4.67 -18.58 -8.35
CA ALA A 255 5.09 -18.62 -9.75
C ALA A 255 5.63 -17.23 -10.14
N SER A 256 6.63 -17.19 -11.03
CA SER A 256 7.26 -15.94 -11.47
C SER A 256 7.21 -15.78 -12.99
N ALA A 257 6.81 -14.60 -13.43
CA ALA A 257 6.93 -14.10 -14.80
C ALA A 257 8.04 -13.05 -14.85
N GLY A 258 9.29 -13.48 -15.01
CA GLY A 258 10.46 -12.62 -15.14
C GLY A 258 10.79 -11.74 -13.93
N HIS A 259 10.14 -11.98 -12.78
CA HIS A 259 10.31 -11.15 -11.58
C HIS A 259 11.45 -11.65 -10.69
N LEU A 260 11.99 -10.75 -9.87
CA LEU A 260 13.08 -11.06 -8.94
C LEU A 260 12.66 -12.11 -7.90
N PRO A 261 13.59 -12.98 -7.45
CA PRO A 261 13.29 -14.00 -6.46
C PRO A 261 12.96 -13.35 -5.10
N PRO A 262 11.91 -13.80 -4.40
CA PRO A 262 11.60 -13.27 -3.08
C PRO A 262 12.64 -13.75 -2.06
N LEU A 263 12.82 -12.97 -1.00
CA LEU A 263 13.74 -13.30 0.09
C LEU A 263 12.94 -13.98 1.22
N LEU A 264 13.38 -15.15 1.65
CA LEU A 264 12.82 -15.86 2.81
C LEU A 264 13.76 -15.73 3.99
N LEU A 265 13.26 -15.17 5.10
CA LEU A 265 13.93 -15.20 6.39
C LEU A 265 13.27 -16.25 7.27
N ASP A 266 14.06 -17.15 7.85
CA ASP A 266 13.54 -18.27 8.64
C ASP A 266 13.08 -17.89 10.06
N GLY A 267 13.29 -16.63 10.47
CA GLY A 267 13.02 -16.15 11.84
C GLY A 267 14.12 -16.49 12.85
N HIS A 268 15.15 -17.24 12.45
CA HIS A 268 16.29 -17.66 13.27
C HIS A 268 17.64 -17.10 12.80
N GLY A 269 17.61 -16.22 11.81
CA GLY A 269 18.78 -15.47 11.34
C GLY A 269 19.39 -15.99 10.05
N ALA A 270 18.70 -16.88 9.34
CA ALA A 270 18.99 -17.16 7.93
C ALA A 270 18.08 -16.32 7.03
N ALA A 271 18.62 -15.89 5.90
CA ALA A 271 17.89 -15.19 4.84
C ALA A 271 18.35 -15.76 3.51
N ASP A 272 17.48 -16.38 2.72
CA ASP A 272 17.83 -17.01 1.45
C ASP A 272 16.86 -16.59 0.35
N LEU A 273 17.37 -16.44 -0.88
CA LEU A 273 16.52 -16.21 -2.05
C LEU A 273 15.78 -17.49 -2.39
N VAL A 274 14.46 -17.39 -2.55
CA VAL A 274 13.64 -18.54 -2.93
C VAL A 274 13.86 -18.83 -4.43
N PRO A 275 14.27 -20.05 -4.80
CA PRO A 275 14.58 -20.40 -6.19
C PRO A 275 13.31 -20.70 -7.00
N VAL A 276 12.42 -19.71 -7.13
CA VAL A 276 11.21 -19.82 -7.96
C VAL A 276 11.64 -19.96 -9.43
N PRO A 277 11.13 -20.94 -10.20
CA PRO A 277 11.40 -21.03 -11.62
C PRO A 277 11.05 -19.72 -12.34
N ILE A 278 12.00 -19.20 -13.11
CA ILE A 278 11.85 -17.91 -13.80
C ILE A 278 11.18 -18.16 -15.15
N GLY A 279 9.90 -17.79 -15.28
CA GLY A 279 9.22 -17.72 -16.57
C GLY A 279 9.51 -16.43 -17.33
N ALA A 280 9.07 -16.34 -18.58
CA ALA A 280 9.21 -15.12 -19.36
C ALA A 280 8.34 -13.97 -18.80
N PRO A 281 8.76 -12.71 -18.90
CA PRO A 281 7.91 -11.57 -18.57
C PRO A 281 6.56 -11.61 -19.30
N LEU A 282 5.52 -11.09 -18.67
CA LEU A 282 4.18 -10.97 -19.26
C LEU A 282 4.24 -10.13 -20.54
N GLY A 283 3.56 -10.59 -21.60
CA GLY A 283 3.58 -9.97 -22.92
C GLY A 283 4.68 -10.50 -23.85
N ALA A 284 5.69 -11.22 -23.33
CA ALA A 284 6.88 -11.60 -24.08
C ALA A 284 6.77 -12.88 -24.93
N GLY A 285 5.67 -13.64 -24.85
CA GLY A 285 5.42 -14.71 -25.82
C GLY A 285 5.56 -16.16 -25.33
N VAL A 286 6.14 -16.43 -24.15
CA VAL A 286 6.52 -17.80 -23.75
C VAL A 286 5.75 -18.31 -22.52
N ILE A 287 5.08 -19.45 -22.67
CA ILE A 287 4.34 -20.23 -21.65
C ILE A 287 4.95 -21.65 -21.69
N PRO A 288 5.14 -22.37 -20.56
CA PRO A 288 4.49 -22.22 -19.26
C PRO A 288 5.31 -21.56 -18.14
N TYR A 289 4.57 -21.10 -17.11
CA TYR A 289 5.09 -20.71 -15.81
C TYR A 289 5.09 -21.93 -14.88
N ASP A 290 6.20 -22.21 -14.22
CA ASP A 290 6.31 -23.37 -13.33
C ASP A 290 6.14 -22.95 -11.86
N PRO A 291 5.25 -23.61 -11.10
CA PRO A 291 5.04 -23.28 -9.70
C PRO A 291 6.11 -23.91 -8.79
N LEU A 292 6.46 -23.21 -7.72
CA LEU A 292 7.23 -23.72 -6.59
C LEU A 292 6.34 -23.75 -5.35
N ARG A 293 6.27 -24.90 -4.67
CA ARG A 293 5.62 -25.00 -3.36
C ARG A 293 6.66 -25.18 -2.26
N LEU A 294 6.62 -24.34 -1.22
CA LEU A 294 7.46 -24.48 -0.04
C LEU A 294 6.67 -24.29 1.25
N ARG A 295 7.07 -25.01 2.31
CA ARG A 295 6.57 -24.79 3.67
C ARG A 295 7.47 -23.81 4.39
N VAL A 296 6.87 -22.95 5.19
CA VAL A 296 7.58 -21.97 6.02
C VAL A 296 7.29 -22.24 7.50
N PRO A 297 8.30 -22.16 8.38
CA PRO A 297 8.05 -22.26 9.81
C PRO A 297 7.32 -21.01 10.31
N ASP A 298 6.69 -21.13 11.47
CA ASP A 298 6.09 -19.98 12.16
C ASP A 298 7.17 -18.96 12.53
N GLY A 299 6.86 -17.68 12.36
CA GLY A 299 7.80 -16.58 12.52
C GLY A 299 8.67 -16.30 11.29
N ALA A 300 8.65 -17.13 10.25
CA ALA A 300 9.36 -16.84 9.02
C ALA A 300 8.74 -15.66 8.25
N HIS A 301 9.60 -14.87 7.61
CA HIS A 301 9.20 -13.75 6.77
C HIS A 301 9.48 -14.06 5.30
N LEU A 302 8.46 -13.95 4.45
CA LEU A 302 8.65 -13.88 3.00
C LEU A 302 8.59 -12.42 2.56
N VAL A 303 9.59 -11.98 1.82
CA VAL A 303 9.73 -10.60 1.34
C VAL A 303 9.68 -10.60 -0.18
N MET A 304 8.62 -10.02 -0.74
CA MET A 304 8.44 -9.78 -2.17
C MET A 304 8.67 -8.28 -2.44
N TYR A 305 9.37 -7.95 -3.52
CA TYR A 305 9.80 -6.58 -3.80
C TYR A 305 10.04 -6.35 -5.29
N THR A 306 9.89 -5.10 -5.73
CA THR A 306 10.26 -4.67 -7.09
C THR A 306 11.74 -4.28 -7.17
N ASP A 307 12.26 -4.15 -8.39
CA ASP A 307 13.67 -3.91 -8.63
C ASP A 307 14.16 -2.59 -8.01
N GLY A 308 13.33 -1.55 -7.92
CA GLY A 308 13.71 -0.27 -7.35
C GLY A 308 14.06 -0.29 -5.86
N LEU A 309 13.80 -1.39 -5.15
CA LEU A 309 14.34 -1.61 -3.80
C LEU A 309 15.87 -1.82 -3.82
N ILE A 310 16.40 -2.42 -4.90
CA ILE A 310 17.81 -2.86 -5.00
C ILE A 310 18.59 -2.17 -6.13
N LYS A 311 17.88 -1.60 -7.12
CA LYS A 311 18.44 -1.05 -8.37
C LYS A 311 19.40 0.09 -8.09
N SER A 312 20.65 -0.13 -8.48
CA SER A 312 21.73 0.85 -8.44
C SER A 312 22.40 0.94 -9.80
N ARG A 313 22.92 2.12 -10.18
CA ARG A 313 23.45 2.37 -11.54
C ARG A 313 24.71 1.57 -11.87
N ASP A 314 25.47 1.14 -10.86
CA ASP A 314 26.87 0.71 -11.02
C ASP A 314 27.15 -0.71 -10.51
N ALA A 315 26.13 -1.49 -10.14
CA ALA A 315 26.33 -2.82 -9.56
C ALA A 315 25.49 -3.89 -10.27
N ASP A 316 26.07 -5.09 -10.38
CA ASP A 316 25.40 -6.29 -10.86
C ASP A 316 24.22 -6.71 -9.95
N VAL A 317 23.25 -7.41 -10.52
CA VAL A 317 22.03 -7.86 -9.85
C VAL A 317 22.35 -8.80 -8.69
N ASP A 318 23.28 -9.74 -8.86
CA ASP A 318 23.65 -10.67 -7.78
C ASP A 318 24.23 -9.92 -6.56
N ALA A 319 25.10 -8.94 -6.81
CA ALA A 319 25.66 -8.08 -5.76
C ALA A 319 24.60 -7.17 -5.11
N GLN A 320 23.54 -6.81 -5.83
CA GLN A 320 22.39 -6.08 -5.29
C GLN A 320 21.54 -6.97 -4.38
N LEU A 321 21.30 -8.23 -4.78
CA LEU A 321 20.55 -9.21 -4.00
C LEU A 321 21.29 -9.64 -2.71
N ASP A 322 22.61 -9.82 -2.77
CA ASP A 322 23.41 -10.12 -1.57
C ASP A 322 23.41 -8.95 -0.57
N ARG A 323 23.37 -7.71 -1.07
CA ARG A 323 23.21 -6.53 -0.22
C ARG A 323 21.83 -6.48 0.42
N LEU A 324 20.77 -6.80 -0.31
CA LEU A 324 19.42 -6.90 0.24
C LEU A 324 19.36 -7.95 1.36
N ARG A 325 19.93 -9.13 1.13
CA ARG A 325 20.05 -10.21 2.13
C ARG A 325 20.76 -9.71 3.39
N THR A 326 21.92 -9.06 3.21
CA THR A 326 22.71 -8.51 4.31
C THR A 326 21.97 -7.40 5.07
N ALA A 327 21.27 -6.52 4.34
CA ALA A 327 20.46 -5.46 4.93
C ALA A 327 19.33 -6.02 5.79
N ALA A 328 18.63 -7.05 5.29
CA ALA A 328 17.54 -7.71 6.00
C ALA A 328 18.02 -8.40 7.28
N LEU A 329 19.16 -9.12 7.22
CA LEU A 329 19.77 -9.75 8.40
C LEU A 329 20.28 -8.74 9.44
N GLY A 330 20.66 -7.54 9.01
CA GLY A 330 21.15 -6.47 9.88
C GLY A 330 20.04 -5.65 10.55
N LEU A 331 18.77 -5.94 10.31
CA LEU A 331 17.65 -5.22 10.92
C LEU A 331 17.35 -5.74 12.33
N PRO A 332 16.98 -4.85 13.27
CA PRO A 332 16.45 -5.27 14.57
C PRO A 332 15.15 -6.08 14.43
N PRO A 333 14.86 -7.01 15.36
CA PRO A 333 13.59 -7.73 15.38
C PRO A 333 12.38 -6.80 15.32
N GLY A 334 11.35 -7.15 14.54
CA GLY A 334 10.14 -6.33 14.39
C GLY A 334 10.27 -5.14 13.43
N SER A 335 11.45 -4.92 12.82
CA SER A 335 11.67 -3.79 11.91
C SER A 335 11.25 -4.11 10.47
N LEU A 336 11.27 -5.38 10.06
CA LEU A 336 10.85 -5.78 8.71
C LEU A 336 9.35 -5.56 8.51
N GLU A 337 8.57 -5.86 9.54
CA GLU A 337 7.12 -5.68 9.64
C GLU A 337 6.70 -4.21 9.71
N LYS A 338 7.68 -3.31 9.80
CA LYS A 338 7.50 -1.84 9.84
C LYS A 338 8.18 -1.14 8.66
N GLY A 339 8.66 -1.89 7.66
CA GLY A 339 9.23 -1.30 6.46
C GLY A 339 10.71 -0.92 6.55
N GLY A 340 11.42 -1.32 7.62
CA GLY A 340 12.83 -0.94 7.83
C GLY A 340 13.78 -1.33 6.69
N LEU A 341 13.39 -2.27 5.83
CA LEU A 341 14.16 -2.66 4.65
C LEU A 341 14.12 -1.60 3.55
N VAL A 342 13.02 -0.85 3.41
CA VAL A 342 12.89 0.23 2.41
C VAL A 342 13.94 1.30 2.66
N GLU A 343 14.21 1.67 3.92
CA GLU A 343 15.22 2.66 4.29
C GLU A 343 16.66 2.14 4.20
N ARG A 344 16.88 0.86 4.53
CA ARG A 344 18.23 0.29 4.70
C ARG A 344 18.80 -0.37 3.44
N ALA A 345 17.95 -0.88 2.55
CA ALA A 345 18.39 -1.54 1.32
C ALA A 345 19.04 -0.60 0.28
N PRO A 346 18.57 0.65 0.07
CA PRO A 346 19.25 1.60 -0.80
C PRO A 346 20.58 2.03 -0.16
N ALA A 347 21.68 1.44 -0.61
CA ALA A 347 23.00 1.77 -0.10
C ALA A 347 23.39 3.21 -0.49
N ALA A 348 23.28 4.14 0.46
CA ALA A 348 23.91 5.47 0.47
C ALA A 348 23.51 6.50 -0.63
N ALA A 349 22.68 6.14 -1.61
CA ALA A 349 22.19 7.04 -2.66
C ALA A 349 20.65 7.18 -2.62
N PRO A 350 20.08 8.34 -3.02
CA PRO A 350 18.64 8.48 -3.16
C PRO A 350 18.09 7.46 -4.18
N ARG A 351 16.94 6.83 -3.86
CA ARG A 351 16.32 5.79 -4.71
C ARG A 351 16.09 6.32 -6.13
N PHE A 352 16.57 5.57 -7.10
CA PHE A 352 16.44 5.92 -8.51
C PHE A 352 15.06 5.60 -9.08
N ASP A 353 14.40 4.58 -8.54
CA ASP A 353 13.14 4.04 -9.03
C ASP A 353 12.14 3.88 -7.89
N GLU A 354 10.88 3.61 -8.24
CA GLU A 354 9.84 3.26 -7.28
C GLU A 354 10.13 1.88 -6.68
N ALA A 355 9.72 1.67 -5.44
CA ALA A 355 9.90 0.39 -4.77
C ALA A 355 8.60 -0.03 -4.10
N VAL A 356 8.18 -1.25 -4.38
CA VAL A 356 7.18 -1.98 -3.63
C VAL A 356 7.90 -2.94 -2.70
N LEU A 357 7.46 -2.99 -1.45
CA LEU A 357 7.85 -3.99 -0.48
C LEU A 357 6.59 -4.65 0.09
N LEU A 358 6.54 -5.97 0.04
CA LEU A 358 5.50 -6.78 0.66
C LEU A 358 6.17 -7.82 1.57
N VAL A 359 6.00 -7.65 2.88
CA VAL A 359 6.55 -8.53 3.91
C VAL A 359 5.40 -9.31 4.52
N THR A 360 5.52 -10.64 4.51
CA THR A 360 4.54 -11.52 5.14
C THR A 360 5.18 -12.38 6.19
N THR A 361 4.63 -12.38 7.40
CA THR A 361 5.12 -13.16 8.54
C THR A 361 4.17 -14.32 8.77
N SER A 362 4.67 -15.55 8.66
CA SER A 362 3.90 -16.75 9.00
C SER A 362 3.62 -16.73 10.49
N ALA A 363 2.36 -16.87 10.87
CA ALA A 363 1.94 -16.92 12.26
C ALA A 363 1.09 -18.16 12.49
N ALA A 364 1.29 -18.82 13.63
CA ALA A 364 0.42 -19.91 14.02
C ALA A 364 -1.03 -19.41 14.08
N LEU A 365 -1.94 -20.11 13.40
CA LEU A 365 -3.35 -19.88 13.61
C LEU A 365 -3.71 -20.16 15.08
N PRO A 366 -4.63 -19.37 15.68
CA PRO A 366 -5.16 -19.70 16.99
C PRO A 366 -5.63 -21.16 17.00
N ALA A 367 -5.20 -21.90 18.02
CA ALA A 367 -5.39 -23.33 18.09
C ALA A 367 -6.86 -23.69 17.89
N GLY A 368 -7.14 -24.40 16.79
CA GLY A 368 -8.46 -24.88 16.47
C GLY A 368 -9.35 -23.94 15.70
N ASP A 369 -8.90 -22.82 15.12
CA ASP A 369 -9.71 -22.03 14.18
C ASP A 369 -9.81 -22.67 12.78
N LEU A 370 -8.88 -23.56 12.44
CA LEU A 370 -8.87 -24.31 11.19
C LEU A 370 -8.79 -25.81 11.48
N ARG A 371 -9.61 -26.58 10.78
CA ARG A 371 -9.58 -28.04 10.78
C ARG A 371 -9.60 -28.57 9.36
N VAL A 372 -8.77 -29.59 9.12
CA VAL A 372 -8.73 -30.34 7.87
C VAL A 372 -8.81 -31.81 8.23
N TRP A 373 -9.73 -32.53 7.58
CA TRP A 373 -9.92 -33.96 7.75
C TRP A 373 -9.90 -34.64 6.38
N GLU A 374 -9.28 -35.82 6.31
CA GLU A 374 -9.44 -36.74 5.18
C GLU A 374 -10.80 -37.43 5.31
N LEU A 375 -11.58 -37.44 4.23
CA LEU A 375 -12.87 -38.10 4.20
C LEU A 375 -12.75 -39.52 3.64
N PRO A 376 -13.57 -40.47 4.12
CA PRO A 376 -13.73 -41.75 3.45
C PRO A 376 -14.20 -41.56 2.00
N GLN A 377 -13.72 -42.40 1.08
CA GLN A 377 -14.18 -42.38 -0.32
C GLN A 377 -15.46 -43.21 -0.56
N ASP A 378 -16.02 -43.82 0.49
CA ASP A 378 -17.20 -44.66 0.42
C ASP A 378 -18.50 -43.89 0.78
N GLY A 379 -19.65 -44.58 0.70
CA GLY A 379 -20.95 -43.98 0.99
C GLY A 379 -21.14 -43.43 2.42
N ARG A 380 -20.21 -43.69 3.35
CA ARG A 380 -20.26 -43.14 4.71
C ARG A 380 -19.69 -41.73 4.81
N ALA A 381 -19.06 -41.23 3.76
CA ALA A 381 -18.38 -39.93 3.75
C ALA A 381 -19.27 -38.78 4.24
N ALA A 382 -20.51 -38.70 3.76
CA ALA A 382 -21.44 -37.62 4.13
C ALA A 382 -21.85 -37.69 5.61
N SER A 383 -22.04 -38.89 6.16
CA SER A 383 -22.34 -39.07 7.59
C SER A 383 -21.14 -38.73 8.47
N ALA A 384 -19.94 -39.13 8.05
CA ALA A 384 -18.70 -38.80 8.76
C ALA A 384 -18.46 -37.28 8.75
N ALA A 385 -18.62 -36.63 7.60
CA ALA A 385 -18.45 -35.20 7.44
C ALA A 385 -19.40 -34.40 8.34
N ARG A 386 -20.69 -34.77 8.40
CA ARG A 386 -21.65 -34.15 9.33
C ARG A 386 -21.23 -34.27 10.79
N GLY A 387 -20.83 -35.47 11.23
CA GLY A 387 -20.36 -35.69 12.60
C GLY A 387 -19.12 -34.87 12.96
N LEU A 388 -18.17 -34.74 12.03
CA LEU A 388 -16.97 -33.92 12.21
C LEU A 388 -17.30 -32.43 12.32
N VAL A 389 -18.14 -31.91 11.42
CA VAL A 389 -18.53 -30.48 11.40
C VAL A 389 -19.33 -30.13 12.65
N THR A 390 -20.36 -30.90 12.99
CA THR A 390 -21.21 -30.65 14.17
C THR A 390 -20.44 -30.72 15.47
N GLY A 391 -19.60 -31.75 15.64
CA GLY A 391 -18.71 -31.87 16.80
C GLY A 391 -17.76 -30.67 16.92
N GLN A 392 -17.19 -30.21 15.80
CA GLN A 392 -16.32 -29.05 15.80
C GLN A 392 -17.07 -27.74 16.10
N LEU A 393 -18.27 -27.55 15.53
CA LEU A 393 -19.12 -26.39 15.81
C LEU A 393 -19.53 -26.34 17.29
N ALA A 394 -19.88 -27.47 17.89
CA ALA A 394 -20.17 -27.55 19.32
C ALA A 394 -18.94 -27.18 20.17
N SER A 395 -17.75 -27.67 19.79
CA SER A 395 -16.52 -27.28 20.50
C SER A 395 -16.18 -25.78 20.37
N TRP A 396 -16.73 -25.11 19.35
CA TRP A 396 -16.60 -23.66 19.15
C TRP A 396 -17.74 -22.85 19.75
N GLY A 397 -18.78 -23.50 20.31
CA GLY A 397 -20.00 -22.84 20.78
C GLY A 397 -20.83 -22.22 19.65
N LEU A 398 -20.83 -22.85 18.46
CA LEU A 398 -21.52 -22.41 17.25
C LEU A 398 -22.63 -23.39 16.83
N GLU A 399 -23.29 -24.02 17.80
CA GLU A 399 -24.32 -25.04 17.55
C GLU A 399 -25.47 -24.50 16.68
N GLU A 400 -25.77 -23.20 16.75
CA GLU A 400 -26.76 -22.52 15.92
C GLU A 400 -26.51 -22.68 14.40
N LEU A 401 -25.25 -22.88 13.98
CA LEU A 401 -24.89 -23.08 12.56
C LEU A 401 -24.97 -24.55 12.12
N SER A 402 -25.30 -25.48 13.02
CA SER A 402 -25.18 -26.93 12.75
C SER A 402 -26.12 -27.38 11.63
N ASP A 403 -27.41 -27.03 11.70
CA ASP A 403 -28.41 -27.49 10.72
C ASP A 403 -28.04 -27.11 9.28
N VAL A 404 -27.66 -25.84 9.09
CA VAL A 404 -27.24 -25.34 7.77
C VAL A 404 -25.92 -25.97 7.36
N SER A 405 -24.94 -26.07 8.26
CA SER A 405 -23.62 -26.64 7.96
C SER A 405 -23.69 -28.13 7.62
N GLU A 406 -24.57 -28.89 8.28
CA GLU A 406 -24.83 -30.30 8.00
C GLU A 406 -25.37 -30.49 6.59
N LEU A 407 -26.35 -29.67 6.20
CA LEU A 407 -26.93 -29.72 4.86
C LEU A 407 -25.88 -29.37 3.81
N VAL A 408 -25.16 -28.26 4.01
CA VAL A 408 -24.09 -27.81 3.11
C VAL A 408 -23.05 -28.91 2.92
N VAL A 409 -22.50 -29.47 4.01
CA VAL A 409 -21.45 -30.48 3.90
C VAL A 409 -21.97 -31.77 3.26
N SER A 410 -23.22 -32.16 3.52
CA SER A 410 -23.84 -33.33 2.90
C SER A 410 -24.00 -33.17 1.39
N GLU A 411 -24.42 -31.99 0.93
CA GLU A 411 -24.56 -31.70 -0.50
C GLU A 411 -23.20 -31.62 -1.19
N LEU A 412 -22.20 -30.99 -0.56
CA LEU A 412 -20.84 -30.91 -1.11
C LEU A 412 -20.20 -32.31 -1.24
N VAL A 413 -20.27 -33.12 -0.19
CA VAL A 413 -19.73 -34.49 -0.18
C VAL A 413 -20.52 -35.41 -1.12
N GLY A 414 -21.85 -35.25 -1.17
CA GLY A 414 -22.71 -35.98 -2.11
C GLY A 414 -22.34 -35.70 -3.57
N ASN A 415 -22.06 -34.43 -3.90
CA ASN A 415 -21.57 -34.05 -5.23
C ASN A 415 -20.18 -34.62 -5.52
N ALA A 416 -19.27 -34.60 -4.55
CA ALA A 416 -17.94 -35.22 -4.70
C ALA A 416 -18.03 -36.74 -4.96
N LEU A 417 -18.92 -37.44 -4.26
CA LEU A 417 -19.15 -38.88 -4.48
C LEU A 417 -19.76 -39.17 -5.87
N ARG A 418 -20.72 -38.35 -6.33
CA ARG A 418 -21.44 -38.59 -7.59
C ARG A 418 -20.67 -38.13 -8.83
N TYR A 419 -19.94 -37.02 -8.74
CA TYR A 419 -19.35 -36.32 -9.88
C TYR A 419 -17.84 -36.05 -9.72
N GLY A 420 -17.24 -36.45 -8.60
CA GLY A 420 -15.87 -36.08 -8.20
C GLY A 420 -14.89 -37.24 -8.04
N ASN A 421 -15.28 -38.48 -8.39
CA ASN A 421 -14.53 -39.71 -8.07
C ASN A 421 -14.25 -39.88 -6.57
N GLY A 422 -15.15 -39.36 -5.72
CA GLY A 422 -15.05 -39.43 -4.27
C GLY A 422 -14.44 -38.18 -3.64
N PRO A 423 -14.80 -37.88 -2.38
CA PRO A 423 -14.24 -36.76 -1.65
C PRO A 423 -12.78 -37.03 -1.24
N GLY A 424 -11.97 -35.99 -1.22
CA GLY A 424 -10.65 -35.96 -0.62
C GLY A 424 -10.74 -35.38 0.79
N THR A 425 -10.43 -34.10 0.91
CA THR A 425 -10.38 -33.39 2.20
C THR A 425 -11.63 -32.56 2.47
N LEU A 426 -12.02 -32.50 3.75
CA LEU A 426 -12.97 -31.55 4.32
C LEU A 426 -12.20 -30.51 5.14
N ARG A 427 -12.36 -29.24 4.81
CA ARG A 427 -11.79 -28.12 5.55
C ARG A 427 -12.91 -27.30 6.20
N LEU A 428 -12.73 -26.95 7.47
CA LEU A 428 -13.60 -26.06 8.22
C LEU A 428 -12.78 -24.94 8.86
N LEU A 429 -13.11 -23.69 8.53
CA LEU A 429 -12.41 -22.49 9.01
C LEU A 429 -13.36 -21.55 9.75
N ARG A 430 -12.97 -21.13 10.95
CA ARG A 430 -13.63 -20.12 11.78
C ARG A 430 -12.91 -18.77 11.71
N GLY A 431 -13.26 -17.96 10.71
CA GLY A 431 -12.79 -16.58 10.57
C GLY A 431 -13.89 -15.58 10.91
N GLU A 432 -13.91 -14.42 10.26
CA GLU A 432 -15.08 -13.50 10.25
C GLU A 432 -16.35 -14.19 9.73
N ARG A 433 -16.16 -15.29 9.00
CA ARG A 433 -17.17 -16.17 8.44
C ARG A 433 -16.80 -17.61 8.75
N LEU A 434 -17.80 -18.49 8.76
CA LEU A 434 -17.58 -19.92 8.77
C LEU A 434 -17.45 -20.39 7.32
N VAL A 435 -16.33 -21.05 6.98
CA VAL A 435 -16.08 -21.58 5.64
C VAL A 435 -15.99 -23.09 5.70
N VAL A 436 -16.73 -23.77 4.83
CA VAL A 436 -16.65 -25.21 4.60
C VAL A 436 -16.10 -25.43 3.19
N GLU A 437 -15.06 -26.23 3.04
CA GLU A 437 -14.54 -26.66 1.73
C GLU A 437 -14.48 -28.18 1.64
N VAL A 438 -14.83 -28.72 0.49
CA VAL A 438 -14.65 -30.14 0.16
C VAL A 438 -13.86 -30.22 -1.15
N SER A 439 -12.78 -31.00 -1.14
CA SER A 439 -12.01 -31.31 -2.35
C SER A 439 -12.43 -32.64 -2.96
N ASP A 440 -12.27 -32.78 -4.27
CA ASP A 440 -12.44 -34.03 -5.02
C ASP A 440 -11.50 -34.07 -6.23
N THR A 441 -11.41 -35.21 -6.91
CA THR A 441 -10.51 -35.42 -8.06
C THR A 441 -11.22 -35.30 -9.41
N GLY A 442 -12.49 -34.89 -9.41
CA GLY A 442 -13.29 -34.72 -10.60
C GLY A 442 -12.85 -33.53 -11.45
N PRO A 443 -12.85 -33.67 -12.79
CA PRO A 443 -12.42 -32.60 -13.68
C PRO A 443 -13.49 -31.52 -13.90
N ASP A 444 -14.76 -31.78 -13.61
CA ASP A 444 -15.84 -30.85 -13.94
C ASP A 444 -16.22 -29.99 -12.74
N LEU A 445 -16.25 -28.67 -12.97
CA LEU A 445 -16.70 -27.72 -11.97
C LEU A 445 -18.23 -27.81 -11.83
N PRO A 446 -18.75 -27.75 -10.60
CA PRO A 446 -20.18 -27.82 -10.35
C PRO A 446 -20.94 -26.65 -11.01
N GLN A 447 -22.14 -26.93 -11.52
CA GLN A 447 -23.06 -25.93 -12.04
C GLN A 447 -24.43 -26.06 -11.36
N ILE A 448 -25.09 -24.92 -11.10
CA ILE A 448 -26.47 -24.95 -10.63
C ILE A 448 -27.34 -25.54 -11.74
N GLN A 449 -28.00 -26.64 -11.43
CA GLN A 449 -29.00 -27.26 -12.31
C GLN A 449 -30.39 -26.75 -11.95
N HIS A 450 -31.29 -26.66 -12.94
CA HIS A 450 -32.71 -26.38 -12.72
C HIS A 450 -33.45 -27.71 -12.67
N ALA A 451 -33.57 -28.29 -11.48
CA ALA A 451 -34.29 -29.54 -11.28
C ALA A 451 -35.81 -29.32 -11.41
N GLY A 452 -36.48 -30.17 -12.19
CA GLY A 452 -37.94 -30.20 -12.28
C GLY A 452 -38.59 -30.65 -10.97
N LEU A 453 -39.91 -30.48 -10.85
CA LEU A 453 -40.65 -30.84 -9.61
C LEU A 453 -40.52 -32.33 -9.25
N SER A 454 -40.40 -33.21 -10.24
CA SER A 454 -40.27 -34.67 -10.08
C SER A 454 -38.84 -35.18 -9.93
N ASP A 455 -37.83 -34.33 -10.05
CA ASP A 455 -36.43 -34.77 -10.03
C ASP A 455 -35.98 -35.06 -8.58
N GLU A 456 -35.33 -36.21 -8.39
CA GLU A 456 -34.77 -36.64 -7.09
C GLU A 456 -33.35 -36.07 -6.83
N GLY A 457 -32.78 -35.33 -7.80
CA GLY A 457 -31.43 -34.76 -7.74
C GLY A 457 -31.37 -33.32 -8.27
N GLY A 458 -30.17 -32.72 -8.26
CA GLY A 458 -29.91 -31.41 -8.89
C GLY A 458 -30.28 -30.18 -8.06
N ARG A 459 -30.82 -30.33 -6.84
CA ARG A 459 -31.20 -29.22 -5.95
C ARG A 459 -30.10 -28.78 -4.97
N GLY A 460 -29.06 -29.58 -4.76
CA GLY A 460 -28.04 -29.35 -3.73
C GLY A 460 -27.39 -27.97 -3.79
N LEU A 461 -26.89 -27.57 -4.95
CA LEU A 461 -26.26 -26.26 -5.13
C LEU A 461 -27.28 -25.10 -5.06
N GLN A 462 -28.56 -25.34 -5.40
CA GLN A 462 -29.60 -24.33 -5.20
C GLN A 462 -29.84 -24.08 -3.71
N LEU A 463 -29.90 -25.14 -2.90
CA LEU A 463 -30.04 -25.04 -1.45
C LEU A 463 -28.84 -24.29 -0.84
N ILE A 464 -27.62 -24.66 -1.23
CA ILE A 464 -26.39 -23.94 -0.80
C ILE A 464 -26.48 -22.47 -1.21
N ASN A 465 -26.92 -22.16 -2.43
CA ASN A 465 -27.05 -20.79 -2.90
C ASN A 465 -28.09 -19.96 -2.12
N MET A 466 -29.13 -20.60 -1.58
CA MET A 466 -30.16 -19.92 -0.77
C MET A 466 -29.76 -19.76 0.70
N LEU A 467 -29.01 -20.72 1.26
CA LEU A 467 -28.71 -20.79 2.68
C LEU A 467 -27.35 -20.16 3.04
N CYS A 468 -26.40 -20.19 2.10
CA CYS A 468 -25.07 -19.62 2.30
C CYS A 468 -24.99 -18.22 1.72
N ARG A 469 -24.08 -17.41 2.28
CA ARG A 469 -23.81 -16.05 1.80
C ARG A 469 -23.20 -16.10 0.40
N ARG A 470 -22.24 -17.00 0.22
CA ARG A 470 -21.48 -17.22 -1.02
C ARG A 470 -21.09 -18.68 -1.09
N TRP A 471 -20.90 -19.16 -2.29
CA TRP A 471 -20.26 -20.44 -2.56
C TRP A 471 -19.50 -20.32 -3.87
N GLY A 472 -18.59 -21.24 -4.11
CA GLY A 472 -17.80 -21.26 -5.34
C GLY A 472 -17.04 -22.55 -5.51
N SER A 473 -16.27 -22.60 -6.59
CA SER A 473 -15.44 -23.75 -6.89
C SER A 473 -14.18 -23.33 -7.62
N SER A 474 -13.08 -24.00 -7.35
CA SER A 474 -11.79 -23.77 -8.00
C SER A 474 -11.19 -25.08 -8.46
N ARG A 475 -10.34 -25.00 -9.49
CA ARG A 475 -9.60 -26.15 -10.01
C ARG A 475 -8.26 -26.23 -9.29
N THR A 476 -7.92 -27.42 -8.81
CA THR A 476 -6.58 -27.74 -8.31
C THR A 476 -5.79 -28.48 -9.39
N ALA A 477 -4.51 -28.78 -9.12
CA ALA A 477 -3.70 -29.57 -10.03
C ALA A 477 -4.23 -31.00 -10.24
N THR A 478 -4.91 -31.56 -9.22
CA THR A 478 -5.36 -32.95 -9.19
C THR A 478 -6.88 -33.11 -9.20
N GLY A 479 -7.63 -32.00 -9.29
CA GLY A 479 -9.09 -32.03 -9.22
C GLY A 479 -9.72 -30.67 -8.99
N LYS A 480 -10.59 -30.56 -8.00
CA LYS A 480 -11.29 -29.33 -7.65
C LYS A 480 -11.58 -29.20 -6.16
N ILE A 481 -11.90 -27.98 -5.76
CA ILE A 481 -12.42 -27.63 -4.44
C ILE A 481 -13.78 -26.96 -4.66
N VAL A 482 -14.76 -27.31 -3.83
CA VAL A 482 -16.05 -26.63 -3.74
C VAL A 482 -16.22 -26.13 -2.32
N TRP A 483 -16.59 -24.86 -2.17
CA TRP A 483 -16.64 -24.20 -0.87
C TRP A 483 -17.92 -23.39 -0.69
N ALA A 484 -18.30 -23.18 0.56
CA ALA A 484 -19.43 -22.36 0.96
C ALA A 484 -19.10 -21.53 2.21
N GLU A 485 -19.58 -20.28 2.22
CA GLU A 485 -19.42 -19.32 3.31
C GLU A 485 -20.76 -19.05 4.00
N GLN A 486 -20.76 -19.15 5.33
CA GLN A 486 -21.88 -18.81 6.19
C GLN A 486 -21.52 -17.58 7.05
N ASN A 487 -22.52 -16.74 7.34
CA ASN A 487 -22.33 -15.61 8.25
C ASN A 487 -22.16 -16.14 9.68
N MET A 488 -21.26 -15.52 10.46
CA MET A 488 -21.19 -15.78 11.90
C MET A 488 -22.42 -15.17 12.59
N PRO A 489 -22.94 -15.79 13.66
CA PRO A 489 -23.98 -15.20 14.49
C PRO A 489 -23.56 -13.81 14.99
N SER A 490 -24.50 -12.88 15.04
CA SER A 490 -24.24 -11.46 15.35
C SER A 490 -23.56 -11.24 16.70
N TRP A 491 -23.87 -12.09 17.70
CA TRP A 491 -23.27 -12.05 19.03
C TRP A 491 -21.76 -12.40 19.03
N VAL A 492 -21.32 -13.27 18.12
CA VAL A 492 -19.90 -13.64 17.99
C VAL A 492 -19.08 -12.48 17.44
N LEU A 493 -19.63 -11.75 16.47
CA LEU A 493 -18.99 -10.58 15.88
C LEU A 493 -18.88 -9.44 16.92
N ALA A 494 -19.91 -9.23 17.73
CA ALA A 494 -19.91 -8.25 18.82
C ALA A 494 -18.86 -8.59 19.90
N ALA A 495 -18.73 -9.86 20.29
CA ALA A 495 -17.72 -10.31 21.25
C ALA A 495 -16.29 -10.07 20.72
N ARG A 496 -16.03 -10.36 19.43
CA ARG A 496 -14.72 -10.10 18.81
C ARG A 496 -14.36 -8.62 18.72
N GLN A 497 -15.33 -7.75 18.40
CA GLN A 497 -15.11 -6.30 18.38
C GLN A 497 -14.79 -5.73 19.78
N ALA A 498 -15.42 -6.27 20.82
CA ALA A 498 -15.10 -5.91 22.20
C ALA A 498 -13.68 -6.37 22.61
N GLN A 499 -13.25 -7.55 22.14
CA GLN A 499 -11.91 -8.08 22.38
C GLN A 499 -10.82 -7.26 21.66
N SER A 500 -11.00 -6.96 20.37
CA SER A 500 -10.03 -6.18 19.59
C SER A 500 -9.92 -4.73 20.07
N GLY A 501 -11.02 -4.13 20.53
CA GLY A 501 -11.01 -2.81 21.18
C GLY A 501 -10.22 -2.80 22.49
N ALA A 502 -10.28 -3.88 23.27
CA ALA A 502 -9.54 -4.01 24.53
C ALA A 502 -8.02 -4.23 24.31
N ASP A 503 -7.63 -4.98 23.28
CA ASP A 503 -6.22 -5.19 22.93
C ASP A 503 -5.59 -3.93 22.31
N ALA A 504 -6.31 -3.20 21.46
CA ALA A 504 -5.86 -1.90 20.94
C ALA A 504 -5.65 -0.85 22.05
N GLN A 505 -6.38 -0.95 23.16
CA GLN A 505 -6.22 -0.06 24.32
C GLN A 505 -5.05 -0.45 25.24
N ARG A 506 -4.51 -1.68 25.12
CA ARG A 506 -3.31 -2.14 25.84
C ARG A 506 -2.01 -1.76 25.15
N ASP A 507 -2.03 -1.58 23.82
CA ASP A 507 -0.85 -1.19 23.02
C ASP A 507 -0.60 0.33 22.95
N VAL A 508 -1.40 1.15 23.64
CA VAL A 508 -1.05 2.57 23.86
C VAL A 508 0.00 2.63 24.97
N PRO A 509 1.26 3.06 24.69
CA PRO A 509 2.24 3.20 25.75
C PRO A 509 1.75 4.24 26.74
N ASN A 510 1.60 3.82 27.99
CA ASN A 510 1.24 4.67 29.11
C ASN A 510 2.36 5.72 29.28
N SER A 511 2.21 6.90 28.66
CA SER A 511 3.11 8.03 28.82
C SER A 511 2.89 8.65 30.20
N GLY A 512 3.34 7.93 31.22
CA GLY A 512 3.37 8.39 32.60
C GLY A 512 4.16 9.67 32.73
N HIS A 513 3.43 10.79 32.84
CA HIS A 513 3.94 12.03 33.39
C HIS A 513 4.38 11.77 34.84
N SER A 514 5.69 11.64 35.05
CA SER A 514 6.28 11.80 36.38
C SER A 514 6.55 13.28 36.60
N GLN A 515 5.60 13.98 37.23
CA GLN A 515 5.90 15.19 37.97
C GLN A 515 6.63 14.80 39.27
N ARG A 516 7.88 15.21 39.40
CA ARG A 516 8.47 15.75 40.63
C ARG A 516 9.78 16.45 40.34
#